data_AF-A0A1A8EV36-F1
#
_entry.id   AF-A0A1A8EV36-F1
#
_cell.length_a   1.000
_cell.length_b   1.000
_cell.length_c   1.000
_cell.angle_alpha   90.00
_cell.angle_beta   90.00
_cell.angle_gamma   90.00
#
_symmetry.space_group_name_H-M   'P 1'
#
loop_
_entity.id
_entity.type
_entity.pdbx_description
1 polymer ?
#
loop_
_entity_poly.entity_id
_entity_poly.type
_entity_poly.pdbx_seq_one_letter_code
_entity_poly.pdbx_strand_id
1 'polypeptide(L)'
;KQCADFDNLPFRGKYYNWKPYTGGSVKPCALNCLAEGYNFYTERSPAVIDGTQCQADSLDICINGECKHVGCDNTLGSDAKEDRCRVCGGDGSTCEATEGLFNDSLPRGGYMEVVQVPKGSVYIEIKEVVVSKNYIALKS
;
A
#
# COMPACT_ATOMS: atom_id res chain seq x y z
N LYS A 1 6.36 5.29 -14.68
CA LYS A 1 7.16 5.41 -15.93
C LYS A 1 6.30 5.18 -17.18
N GLN A 2 5.59 4.04 -17.29
CA GLN A 2 4.76 3.73 -18.47
C GLN A 2 3.74 4.80 -18.87
N CYS A 3 3.07 5.45 -17.90
CA CYS A 3 2.16 6.57 -18.23
C CYS A 3 2.90 7.82 -18.76
N ALA A 4 4.10 8.10 -18.27
CA ALA A 4 4.87 9.29 -18.65
C ALA A 4 5.35 9.22 -20.11
N ASP A 5 5.41 8.03 -20.71
CA ASP A 5 5.69 7.86 -22.14
C ASP A 5 4.62 8.54 -23.03
N PHE A 6 3.46 8.88 -22.46
CA PHE A 6 2.37 9.60 -23.13
C PHE A 6 2.32 11.10 -22.83
N ASP A 7 3.23 11.66 -22.01
CA ASP A 7 3.22 13.09 -21.65
C ASP A 7 3.43 13.99 -22.88
N ASN A 8 4.27 13.52 -23.81
CA ASN A 8 4.59 14.22 -25.07
C ASN A 8 3.65 13.86 -26.23
N LEU A 9 2.55 13.14 -25.96
CA LEU A 9 1.56 12.76 -26.97
C LEU A 9 0.23 13.47 -26.70
N PRO A 10 -0.33 14.21 -27.68
CA PRO A 10 -1.57 14.93 -27.46
C PRO A 10 -2.75 13.95 -27.27
N PHE A 11 -3.56 14.19 -26.25
CA PHE A 11 -4.83 13.52 -26.03
C PHE A 11 -5.97 14.52 -26.23
N ARG A 12 -6.82 14.28 -27.24
CA ARG A 12 -7.90 15.20 -27.61
C ARG A 12 -7.41 16.64 -27.84
N GLY A 13 -6.22 16.78 -28.44
CA GLY A 13 -5.63 18.08 -28.79
C GLY A 13 -4.92 18.82 -27.66
N LYS A 14 -4.74 18.20 -26.48
CA LYS A 14 -4.00 18.80 -25.34
C LYS A 14 -2.94 17.83 -24.82
N TYR A 15 -1.90 18.39 -24.21
CA TYR A 15 -0.88 17.64 -23.50
C TYR A 15 -1.22 17.58 -22.01
N TYR A 16 -0.86 16.48 -21.36
CA TYR A 16 -1.11 16.22 -19.95
C TYR A 16 0.09 15.51 -19.37
N ASN A 17 0.34 15.73 -18.09
CA ASN A 17 1.23 14.86 -17.32
C ASN A 17 0.40 13.69 -16.79
N TRP A 18 0.89 12.48 -16.96
CA TRP A 18 0.14 11.27 -16.66
C TRP A 18 0.75 10.49 -15.50
N LYS A 19 -0.10 10.09 -14.55
CA LYS A 19 0.27 9.18 -13.46
C LYS A 19 -0.49 7.85 -13.55
N PRO A 20 0.12 6.72 -13.11
CA PRO A 20 -0.61 5.46 -13.00
C PRO A 20 -1.86 5.61 -12.13
N TYR A 21 -2.95 4.99 -12.58
CA TYR A 21 -4.20 4.95 -11.85
C TYR A 21 -4.60 3.50 -11.58
N THR A 22 -4.61 3.12 -10.31
CA THR A 22 -4.96 1.77 -9.83
C THR A 22 -6.22 1.77 -8.95
N GLY A 23 -6.92 2.91 -8.85
CA GLY A 23 -8.14 3.04 -8.04
C GLY A 23 -9.42 2.61 -8.76
N GLY A 24 -10.49 2.41 -7.99
CA GLY A 24 -11.83 2.10 -8.51
C GLY A 24 -11.93 0.71 -9.14
N SER A 25 -12.82 0.55 -10.13
CA SER A 25 -13.10 -0.71 -10.82
C SER A 25 -12.33 -0.87 -12.14
N VAL A 26 -11.13 -0.31 -12.24
CA VAL A 26 -10.31 -0.45 -13.46
C VAL A 26 -9.80 -1.87 -13.61
N LYS A 27 -9.63 -2.32 -14.87
CA LYS A 27 -9.09 -3.65 -15.15
C LYS A 27 -7.66 -3.75 -14.59
N PRO A 28 -7.38 -4.72 -13.70
CA PRO A 28 -6.02 -4.99 -13.25
C PRO A 28 -5.10 -5.28 -14.45
N CYS A 29 -3.85 -4.84 -14.37
CA CYS A 29 -2.85 -5.02 -15.44
C CYS A 29 -3.13 -4.31 -16.76
N ALA A 30 -4.20 -3.54 -16.90
CA ALA A 30 -4.33 -2.56 -17.98
C ALA A 30 -3.66 -1.24 -17.57
N LEU A 31 -3.02 -0.56 -18.53
CA LEU A 31 -2.33 0.70 -18.26
C LEU A 31 -3.34 1.85 -18.21
N ASN A 32 -3.90 2.11 -17.04
CA ASN A 32 -4.76 3.25 -16.79
C ASN A 32 -3.93 4.44 -16.29
N CYS A 33 -4.12 5.60 -16.93
CA CYS A 33 -3.36 6.81 -16.62
C CYS A 33 -4.29 7.96 -16.27
N LEU A 34 -4.11 8.53 -15.08
CA LEU A 34 -4.78 9.73 -14.56
C LEU A 34 -4.04 10.97 -15.07
N ALA A 35 -4.79 11.94 -15.59
CA ALA A 35 -4.25 13.25 -15.94
C ALA A 35 -4.05 14.08 -14.66
N GLU A 36 -2.80 14.42 -14.34
CA GLU A 36 -2.48 15.16 -13.12
C GLU A 36 -3.16 16.54 -13.07
N GLY A 37 -3.77 16.86 -11.92
CA GLY A 37 -4.53 18.10 -11.76
C GLY A 37 -5.91 18.08 -12.41
N TYR A 38 -6.33 16.96 -12.99
CA TYR A 38 -7.65 16.77 -13.59
C TYR A 38 -8.38 15.55 -13.00
N ASN A 39 -9.70 15.53 -13.16
CA ASN A 39 -10.57 14.48 -12.61
C ASN A 39 -10.92 13.39 -13.63
N PHE A 40 -9.98 13.00 -14.49
CA PHE A 40 -10.21 11.93 -15.44
C PHE A 40 -8.97 11.07 -15.66
N TYR A 41 -9.19 9.79 -15.92
CA TYR A 41 -8.19 8.82 -16.35
C TYR A 41 -8.62 8.18 -17.67
N THR A 42 -7.68 7.53 -18.34
CA THR A 42 -7.95 6.75 -19.55
C THR A 42 -7.04 5.54 -19.62
N GLU A 43 -7.55 4.45 -20.19
CA GLU A 43 -6.70 3.34 -20.60
C GLU A 43 -5.80 3.80 -21.76
N ARG A 44 -4.49 3.57 -21.62
CA ARG A 44 -3.46 3.87 -22.63
C ARG A 44 -2.91 2.62 -23.32
N SER A 45 -3.05 1.46 -22.68
CA SER A 45 -2.66 0.16 -23.21
C SER A 45 -3.49 -0.94 -22.54
N PRO A 46 -3.88 -2.00 -23.27
CA PRO A 46 -4.63 -3.13 -22.70
C PRO A 46 -3.81 -3.94 -21.68
N ALA A 47 -2.48 -3.81 -21.71
CA ALA A 47 -1.56 -4.46 -20.80
C ALA A 47 -0.42 -3.50 -20.37
N VAL A 48 -0.06 -3.54 -19.10
CA VAL A 48 1.20 -2.99 -18.59
C VAL A 48 2.37 -3.91 -18.95
N ILE A 49 3.59 -3.39 -18.83
CA ILE A 49 4.82 -4.19 -19.01
C ILE A 49 4.84 -5.35 -18.00
N ASP A 50 5.21 -6.54 -18.46
CA ASP A 50 5.34 -7.72 -17.61
C ASP A 50 6.30 -7.47 -16.43
N GLY A 51 5.91 -7.95 -15.24
CA GLY A 51 6.61 -7.68 -13.99
C GLY A 51 6.15 -6.42 -13.24
N THR A 52 5.26 -5.61 -13.82
CA THR A 52 4.63 -4.50 -13.08
C THR A 52 3.72 -5.06 -11.99
N GLN A 53 3.84 -4.57 -10.75
CA GLN A 53 2.93 -4.95 -9.66
C GLN A 53 1.48 -4.62 -10.01
N CYS A 54 0.57 -5.56 -9.76
CA CYS A 54 -0.85 -5.36 -10.04
C CYS A 54 -1.51 -4.37 -9.07
N GLN A 55 -1.09 -4.41 -7.80
CA GLN A 55 -1.63 -3.63 -6.70
C GLN A 55 -0.48 -3.17 -5.80
N ALA A 56 -0.66 -2.04 -5.10
CA ALA A 56 0.40 -1.43 -4.29
C ALA A 56 0.85 -2.30 -3.11
N ASP A 57 -0.08 -3.06 -2.53
CA ASP A 57 0.15 -3.85 -1.31
C ASP A 57 0.31 -5.36 -1.58
N SER A 58 0.58 -5.74 -2.84
CA SER A 58 0.79 -7.14 -3.23
C SER A 58 2.11 -7.33 -3.98
N LEU A 59 2.69 -8.52 -3.87
CA LEU A 59 3.81 -8.97 -4.69
C LEU A 59 3.36 -9.44 -6.07
N ASP A 60 2.06 -9.62 -6.28
CA ASP A 60 1.50 -10.10 -7.53
C ASP A 60 1.86 -9.15 -8.68
N ILE A 61 2.25 -9.75 -9.80
CA ILE A 61 2.73 -9.03 -10.98
C ILE A 61 1.87 -9.33 -12.19
N CYS A 62 1.86 -8.38 -13.13
CA CYS A 62 1.22 -8.55 -14.41
C CYS A 62 2.10 -9.37 -15.35
N ILE A 63 1.51 -10.37 -16.00
CA ILE A 63 2.12 -11.15 -17.08
C ILE A 63 1.08 -11.35 -18.16
N ASN A 64 1.38 -10.92 -19.40
CA ASN A 64 0.45 -10.97 -20.54
C ASN A 64 -0.92 -10.31 -20.25
N GLY A 65 -0.91 -9.21 -19.48
CA GLY A 65 -2.13 -8.47 -19.13
C GLY A 65 -3.02 -9.15 -18.08
N GLU A 66 -2.55 -10.22 -17.45
CA GLU A 66 -3.21 -10.88 -16.32
C GLU A 66 -2.38 -10.74 -15.05
N CYS A 67 -3.05 -10.56 -13.91
CA CYS A 67 -2.38 -10.55 -12.63
C CYS A 67 -2.05 -11.98 -12.18
N LYS A 68 -0.79 -12.24 -11.84
CA LYS A 68 -0.28 -13.54 -11.42
C LYS A 68 0.29 -13.48 -10.01
N HIS A 69 0.00 -14.52 -9.23
CA HIS A 69 0.43 -14.60 -7.85
C HIS A 69 1.95 -14.76 -7.72
N VAL A 70 2.56 -14.06 -6.78
CA VAL A 70 3.97 -14.22 -6.42
C VAL A 70 4.08 -14.43 -4.91
N GLY A 71 4.77 -15.50 -4.51
CA GLY A 71 5.03 -15.79 -3.10
C GLY A 71 6.02 -14.79 -2.48
N CYS A 72 6.14 -14.79 -1.16
CA CYS A 72 7.10 -13.91 -0.45
C CYS A 72 8.57 -14.17 -0.81
N ASP A 73 8.86 -15.32 -1.43
CA ASP A 73 10.16 -15.74 -1.94
C ASP A 73 10.45 -15.17 -3.33
N ASN A 74 9.57 -14.30 -3.85
CA ASN A 74 9.59 -13.73 -5.20
C ASN A 74 9.47 -14.77 -6.33
N THR A 75 8.92 -15.96 -6.03
CA THR A 75 8.70 -16.99 -7.03
C THR A 75 7.26 -16.96 -7.53
N LEU A 76 7.10 -16.92 -8.85
CA LEU A 76 5.80 -16.92 -9.53
C LEU A 76 5.02 -18.19 -9.20
N GLY A 77 3.82 -18.04 -8.65
CA GLY A 77 2.94 -19.14 -8.26
C GLY A 77 3.39 -19.91 -7.02
N SER A 78 4.39 -19.43 -6.28
CA SER A 78 4.76 -20.00 -4.98
C SER A 78 3.71 -19.68 -3.92
N ASP A 79 3.34 -20.68 -3.12
CA ASP A 79 2.45 -20.51 -1.97
C ASP A 79 3.18 -20.04 -0.70
N ALA A 80 4.48 -19.69 -0.81
CA ALA A 80 5.27 -19.18 0.31
C ALA A 80 4.68 -17.86 0.83
N LYS A 81 4.46 -17.80 2.15
CA LYS A 81 3.90 -16.63 2.84
C LYS A 81 4.84 -16.15 3.92
N GLU A 82 4.77 -14.84 4.18
CA GLU A 82 5.37 -14.27 5.37
C GLU A 82 4.70 -14.83 6.63
N ASP A 83 5.50 -15.08 7.66
CA ASP A 83 5.01 -15.36 9.00
C ASP A 83 4.58 -14.06 9.73
N ARG A 84 4.17 -14.19 10.99
CA ARG A 84 3.78 -13.05 11.83
C ARG A 84 4.90 -12.03 12.08
N CYS A 85 6.15 -12.38 11.77
CA CYS A 85 7.33 -11.55 11.93
C CYS A 85 7.80 -10.93 10.61
N ARG A 86 7.01 -11.08 9.53
CA ARG A 86 7.38 -10.70 8.16
C ARG A 86 8.61 -11.42 7.61
N VAL A 87 8.85 -12.65 8.08
CA VAL A 87 9.89 -13.53 7.53
C VAL A 87 9.23 -14.49 6.54
N CYS A 88 9.71 -14.50 5.31
CA CYS A 88 9.19 -15.41 4.29
C CYS A 88 9.47 -16.87 4.67
N GLY A 89 8.41 -17.69 4.77
CA GLY A 89 8.51 -19.09 5.22
C GLY A 89 8.98 -19.25 6.67
N GLY A 90 8.92 -18.18 7.46
CA GLY A 90 9.28 -18.22 8.87
C GLY A 90 8.28 -19.01 9.73
N ASP A 91 8.69 -19.30 10.96
CA ASP A 91 7.91 -20.04 11.95
C ASP A 91 7.33 -19.13 13.05
N GLY A 92 7.52 -17.81 12.94
CA GLY A 92 7.08 -16.82 13.91
C GLY A 92 7.95 -16.70 15.16
N SER A 93 9.14 -17.30 15.19
CA SER A 93 10.03 -17.29 16.36
C SER A 93 10.95 -16.06 16.45
N THR A 94 11.09 -15.27 15.38
CA THR A 94 12.02 -14.14 15.31
C THR A 94 11.47 -12.83 15.89
N CYS A 95 10.24 -12.85 16.41
CA CYS A 95 9.59 -11.70 17.02
C CYS A 95 8.67 -12.12 18.16
N GLU A 96 8.36 -11.17 19.03
CA GLU A 96 7.38 -11.31 20.11
C GLU A 96 6.19 -10.37 19.91
N ALA A 97 5.06 -10.72 20.50
CA ALA A 97 3.87 -9.86 20.51
C ALA A 97 3.89 -9.00 21.78
N THR A 98 3.73 -7.69 21.61
CA THR A 98 3.63 -6.74 22.70
C THR A 98 2.23 -6.14 22.72
N GLU A 99 1.55 -6.27 23.86
CA GLU A 99 0.21 -5.74 24.08
C GLU A 99 0.21 -4.82 25.30
N GLY A 100 -0.70 -3.85 25.32
CA GLY A 100 -0.82 -2.90 26.43
C GLY A 100 -2.14 -2.15 26.41
N LEU A 101 -2.53 -1.62 27.57
CA LEU A 101 -3.70 -0.76 27.74
C LEU A 101 -3.28 0.48 28.52
N PHE A 102 -3.61 1.66 27.98
CA PHE A 102 -3.42 2.93 28.66
C PHE A 102 -4.77 3.47 29.15
N ASN A 103 -4.88 3.73 30.46
CA ASN A 103 -6.10 4.26 31.08
C ASN A 103 -5.83 5.32 32.16
N ASP A 104 -4.64 5.92 32.13
CA ASP A 104 -4.25 6.93 33.12
C ASP A 104 -4.88 8.30 32.81
N SER A 105 -5.04 9.12 33.86
CA SER A 105 -5.56 10.47 33.69
C SER A 105 -4.56 11.35 32.94
N LEU A 106 -5.01 11.96 31.84
CA LEU A 106 -4.18 12.88 31.06
C LEU A 106 -4.13 14.28 31.70
N PRO A 107 -2.97 14.96 31.67
CA PRO A 107 -2.87 16.35 32.07
C PRO A 107 -3.73 17.23 31.16
N ARG A 108 -4.25 18.32 31.72
CA ARG A 108 -5.08 19.26 30.95
C ARG A 108 -4.24 19.97 29.89
N GLY A 109 -4.66 19.85 28.64
CA GLY A 109 -4.23 20.73 27.54
C GLY A 109 -2.92 20.35 26.86
N GLY A 110 -2.61 19.06 26.69
CA GLY A 110 -1.43 18.64 25.93
C GLY A 110 -1.47 17.19 25.46
N TYR A 111 -0.51 16.84 24.62
CA TYR A 111 -0.23 15.45 24.25
C TYR A 111 0.68 14.80 25.29
N MET A 112 0.42 13.53 25.58
CA MET A 112 1.27 12.68 26.40
C MET A 112 1.74 11.50 25.56
N GLU A 113 3.02 11.17 25.66
CA GLU A 113 3.54 9.94 25.08
C GLU A 113 3.06 8.75 25.92
N VAL A 114 2.34 7.83 25.30
CA VAL A 114 1.76 6.64 25.95
C VAL A 114 2.48 5.35 25.58
N VAL A 115 3.04 5.29 24.37
CA VAL A 115 3.82 4.16 23.88
C VAL A 115 4.78 4.65 22.81
N GLN A 116 6.01 4.14 22.83
CA GLN A 116 6.95 4.28 21.73
C GLN A 116 6.90 2.99 20.90
N VAL A 117 6.62 3.11 19.60
CA VAL A 117 6.65 1.97 18.67
C VAL A 117 8.08 1.77 18.17
N PRO A 118 8.78 0.68 18.53
CA PRO A 118 10.15 0.47 18.08
C PRO A 118 10.24 0.29 16.57
N LYS A 119 11.36 0.71 15.99
CA LYS A 119 11.66 0.47 14.57
C LYS A 119 11.65 -1.04 14.29
N GLY A 120 10.95 -1.45 13.23
CA GLY A 120 10.82 -2.85 12.85
C GLY A 120 9.56 -3.53 13.41
N SER A 121 8.77 -2.84 14.23
CA SER A 121 7.45 -3.33 14.64
C SER A 121 6.54 -3.52 13.42
N VAL A 122 5.81 -4.63 13.40
CA VAL A 122 4.88 -5.02 12.34
C VAL A 122 3.51 -5.31 12.95
N TYR A 123 2.44 -5.24 12.14
CA TYR A 123 1.06 -5.48 12.58
C TYR A 123 0.64 -4.63 13.80
N ILE A 124 1.00 -3.35 13.79
CA ILE A 124 0.69 -2.40 14.87
C ILE A 124 -0.79 -2.03 14.84
N GLU A 125 -1.53 -2.35 15.91
CA GLU A 125 -2.90 -1.90 16.13
C GLU A 125 -2.95 -0.97 17.35
N ILE A 126 -3.41 0.27 17.16
CA ILE A 126 -3.69 1.22 18.24
C ILE A 126 -5.13 1.66 18.10
N LYS A 127 -5.95 1.41 19.12
CA LYS A 127 -7.38 1.73 19.12
C LYS A 127 -7.84 2.31 20.45
N GLU A 128 -8.78 3.24 20.35
CA GLU A 128 -9.57 3.67 21.50
C GLU A 128 -10.63 2.61 21.79
N VAL A 129 -10.51 1.93 22.93
CA VAL A 129 -11.42 0.83 23.31
C VAL A 129 -12.73 1.36 23.89
N VAL A 130 -12.67 2.47 24.62
CA VAL A 130 -13.83 3.14 25.24
C VAL A 130 -13.82 4.58 24.81
N VAL A 131 -14.95 5.05 24.26
CA VAL A 131 -15.11 6.43 23.81
C VAL A 131 -14.77 7.40 24.94
N SER A 132 -13.84 8.30 24.66
CA SER A 132 -13.42 9.36 25.57
C SER A 132 -13.45 10.72 24.88
N LYS A 133 -13.07 11.77 25.60
CA LYS A 133 -12.87 13.11 25.03
C LYS A 133 -11.43 13.31 24.52
N ASN A 134 -10.61 12.26 24.55
CA ASN A 134 -9.22 12.30 24.16
C ASN A 134 -9.07 11.90 22.69
N TYR A 135 -7.92 12.20 22.11
CA TYR A 135 -7.58 11.84 20.73
C TYR A 135 -6.22 11.15 20.71
N ILE A 136 -6.08 10.13 19.88
CA ILE A 136 -4.80 9.48 19.61
C ILE A 136 -4.06 10.32 18.56
N ALA A 137 -2.79 10.61 18.82
CA ALA A 137 -1.92 11.28 17.87
C ALA A 137 -0.66 10.45 17.63
N LEU A 138 -0.19 10.45 16.38
CA LEU A 138 1.08 9.85 15.99
C LEU A 138 2.10 10.96 15.74
N LYS A 139 3.30 10.80 16.31
CA LYS A 139 4.46 11.64 16.03
C LYS A 139 5.53 10.79 15.37
N SER A 140 5.92 11.12 14.14
CA SER A 140 6.95 10.45 13.34
C SER A 140 8.23 11.26 13.26
#